data_AF-A0A8T5KGR6-F1
#
_entry.id   AF-A0A8T5KGR6-F1
#
_cell.length_a   1.000
_cell.length_b   1.000
_cell.length_c   1.000
_cell.angle_alpha   90.00
_cell.angle_beta   90.00
_cell.angle_gamma   90.00
#
_symmetry.space_group_name_H-M   'P 1'
#
loop_
_entity.id
_entity.type
_entity.pdbx_description
1 polymer ?
#
loop_
_entity_poly.entity_id
_entity_poly.type
_entity_poly.pdbx_seq_one_letter_code
_entity_poly.pdbx_strand_id
1 'polypeptide(L)' 'MAVYMTQFSYTTEAWAALIKNPADRTVGLKNLVEKMGGKLLDFYYSFGDQDGVAIMEMPDEG' A
#
# COMPACT_ATOMS: atom_id res chain seq x y z
N MET A 1 6.35 -10.10 -15.70
CA MET A 1 5.84 -9.70 -14.38
C MET A 1 7.05 -9.35 -13.55
N ALA A 2 7.03 -8.17 -12.92
CA ALA A 2 8.11 -7.65 -12.11
C ALA A 2 7.60 -7.31 -10.72
N VAL A 3 8.47 -7.43 -9.74
CA VAL A 3 8.17 -7.13 -8.34
C VAL A 3 8.64 -5.71 -8.04
N TYR A 4 7.71 -4.88 -7.58
CA TYR A 4 7.95 -3.49 -7.22
C TYR A 4 7.77 -3.29 -5.72
N MET A 5 8.63 -2.45 -5.14
CA MET A 5 8.49 -1.96 -3.77
C MET A 5 8.10 -0.48 -3.81
N THR A 6 6.98 -0.14 -3.20
CA THR A 6 6.51 1.24 -3.04
C THR A 6 6.53 1.62 -1.57
N GLN A 7 7.23 2.71 -1.26
CA GLN A 7 7.14 3.35 0.06
C GLN A 7 6.00 4.37 0.05
N PHE A 8 5.30 4.50 1.17
CA PHE A 8 4.20 5.45 1.29
C PHE A 8 4.23 6.17 2.64
N SER A 9 3.63 7.36 2.63
CA SER A 9 3.31 8.14 3.83
C SER A 9 1.88 8.66 3.74
N TYR A 10 1.20 8.71 4.87
CA TYR A 10 -0.10 9.33 5.06
C TYR A 10 0.09 10.76 5.56
N THR A 11 -0.86 11.63 5.23
CA THR A 11 -0.95 12.93 5.89
C THR A 11 -1.36 12.74 7.35
N THR A 12 -1.07 13.74 8.19
CA THR A 12 -1.46 13.72 9.61
C THR A 12 -2.97 13.52 9.78
N GLU A 13 -3.79 14.10 8.91
CA GLU A 13 -5.25 13.95 8.93
C GLU A 13 -5.67 12.53 8.59
N ALA A 14 -5.05 11.92 7.59
CA ALA A 14 -5.31 10.54 7.19
C ALA A 14 -4.92 9.57 8.32
N TRP A 15 -3.79 9.80 8.99
CA TRP A 15 -3.39 9.07 10.18
C TRP A 15 -4.39 9.20 11.33
N ALA A 16 -4.79 10.43 11.66
CA ALA A 16 -5.75 10.68 12.73
C ALA A 16 -7.11 10.02 12.45
N ALA A 17 -7.55 10.00 11.19
CA ALA A 17 -8.76 9.31 10.76
C ALA A 17 -8.63 7.78 10.95
N LEU A 18 -7.48 7.20 10.61
CA LEU A 18 -7.21 5.76 10.79
C LEU A 18 -7.19 5.36 12.27
N ILE A 19 -6.66 6.21 13.14
CA ILE A 19 -6.68 5.98 14.59
C ILE A 19 -8.12 6.02 15.11
N LYS A 20 -8.93 6.98 14.65
CA LYS A 20 -10.33 7.14 15.09
C LYS A 20 -11.24 6.02 14.57
N ASN A 21 -11.01 5.56 13.34
CA ASN A 21 -11.78 4.51 12.70
C ASN A 21 -10.84 3.54 11.97
N PRO A 22 -10.34 2.51 12.68
CA PRO A 22 -9.43 1.53 12.10
C PRO A 22 -10.09 0.82 10.91
N ALA A 23 -9.40 0.82 9.78
CA ALA A 23 -9.83 0.12 8.58
C ALA A 23 -8.67 -0.67 8.01
N ASP A 24 -8.95 -1.85 7.48
CA ASP A 24 -7.95 -2.64 6.76
C ASP A 24 -7.64 -1.98 5.41
N ARG A 25 -6.52 -1.27 5.36
CA ARG A 25 -6.05 -0.57 4.16
C ARG A 25 -5.50 -1.51 3.10
N THR A 26 -5.17 -2.74 3.45
CA THR A 26 -4.68 -3.73 2.48
C THR A 26 -5.78 -4.11 1.49
N VAL A 27 -7.06 -4.11 1.92
CA VAL A 27 -8.20 -4.43 1.04
C VAL A 27 -8.33 -3.41 -0.09
N GLY A 28 -8.27 -2.12 0.24
CA GLY A 28 -8.35 -1.04 -0.76
C GLY A 28 -7.17 -1.07 -1.74
N LEU A 29 -5.96 -1.28 -1.22
CA LEU A 29 -4.75 -1.36 -2.03
C LEU A 29 -4.76 -2.61 -2.92
N LYS A 30 -5.14 -3.76 -2.40
CA LYS A 30 -5.27 -5.02 -3.15
C LYS A 30 -6.23 -4.86 -4.32
N ASN A 31 -7.43 -4.32 -4.08
CA ASN A 31 -8.41 -4.07 -5.14
C ASN A 31 -7.88 -3.13 -6.23
N LEU A 32 -7.08 -2.13 -5.85
CA LEU A 32 -6.45 -1.22 -6.81
C LEU A 32 -5.40 -1.94 -7.65
N VAL A 33 -4.51 -2.70 -7.00
CA VAL A 33 -3.44 -3.47 -7.65
C VAL A 33 -4.02 -4.51 -8.61
N GLU A 34 -5.06 -5.25 -8.19
CA GLU A 34 -5.75 -6.24 -9.03
C GLU A 34 -6.42 -5.60 -10.24
N LYS A 35 -7.03 -4.41 -10.10
CA LYS A 35 -7.61 -3.66 -11.23
C LYS A 35 -6.58 -3.25 -12.28
N MET A 36 -5.33 -3.08 -11.87
CA MET A 36 -4.21 -2.77 -12.77
C MET A 36 -3.53 -4.03 -13.33
N GLY A 37 -4.11 -5.22 -13.12
CA GLY A 37 -3.56 -6.49 -13.59
C GLY A 37 -2.38 -7.02 -12.76
N GLY A 38 -2.17 -6.45 -11.57
CA GLY A 38 -1.13 -6.87 -10.64
C GLY A 38 -1.66 -7.70 -9.47
N LYS A 39 -0.76 -7.98 -8.52
CA LYS A 39 -1.05 -8.66 -7.27
C LYS A 39 -0.32 -8.00 -6.11
N LEU A 40 -1.04 -7.63 -5.05
CA LEU A 40 -0.42 -7.22 -3.80
C LEU A 40 0.19 -8.46 -3.12
N LEU A 41 1.49 -8.44 -2.89
CA LEU A 41 2.22 -9.53 -2.24
C LEU A 41 2.29 -9.30 -0.73
N ASP A 42 2.73 -8.11 -0.33
CA ASP A 42 2.92 -7.75 1.06
C ASP A 42 2.62 -6.28 1.32
N PHE A 43 2.25 -5.98 2.56
CA PHE A 43 2.02 -4.63 3.06
C PHE A 43 2.47 -4.54 4.52
N TYR A 44 3.40 -3.63 4.82
CA TYR A 44 3.94 -3.44 6.15
C TYR A 44 3.96 -1.97 6.53
N TYR A 45 3.68 -1.67 7.79
CA TYR A 45 4.01 -0.37 8.37
C TYR A 45 5.48 -0.35 8.80
N SER A 46 6.13 0.78 8.63
CA SER A 46 7.52 1.01 9.03
C SER A 46 7.63 2.15 10.03
N PHE A 47 8.64 2.07 10.89
CA PHE A 47 9.08 3.23 11.66
C PHE A 47 10.04 4.07 10.80
N GLY A 48 10.04 5.39 11.00
CA GLY A 48 10.93 6.32 10.29
C GLY A 48 10.15 7.36 9.49
N ASP A 49 10.78 7.90 8.44
CA ASP A 49 10.23 9.00 7.64
C ASP A 49 9.07 8.55 6.73
N GLN A 50 8.96 7.25 6.45
CA GLN A 50 7.86 6.66 5.69
C GLN A 50 7.02 5.78 6.60
N ASP A 51 5.71 5.85 6.40
CA ASP A 51 4.74 5.11 7.21
C ASP A 51 4.69 3.62 6.88
N GLY A 52 5.08 3.23 5.68
CA GLY A 52 5.11 1.83 5.30
C GLY A 52 5.62 1.54 3.91
N VAL A 53 5.59 0.24 3.61
CA VAL A 53 5.97 -0.35 2.32
C VAL A 53 4.88 -1.28 1.81
N ALA A 54 4.72 -1.29 0.49
CA ALA A 54 3.91 -2.26 -0.24
C ALA A 54 4.79 -2.97 -1.27
N ILE A 55 4.72 -4.30 -1.29
CA ILE A 55 5.36 -5.14 -2.30
C ILE A 55 4.27 -5.67 -3.22
N MET A 56 4.42 -5.46 -4.52
CA MET A 56 3.43 -5.86 -5.51
C MET A 56 4.07 -6.41 -6.77
N GLU A 57 3.43 -7.41 -7.35
CA GLU A 57 3.73 -7.91 -8.69
C GLU A 57 2.88 -7.12 -9.69
N MET A 58 3.51 -6.57 -10.72
CA MET A 58 2.84 -5.80 -11.77
C MET A 58 3.30 -6.27 -13.16
N PRO A 59 2.51 -6.01 -14.22
CA PRO A 59 2.96 -6.18 -15.60
C PRO A 59 4.27 -5.41 -15.86
N ASP A 60 5.14 -5.95 -16.72
CA ASP A 60 6.48 -5.36 -17.00
C ASP A 60 6.41 -4.03 -17.77
N GLU A 61 5.21 -3.63 -18.20
CA GLU A 61 4.92 -2.38 -18.87
C GLU A 61 3.88 -1.61 -18.06
N GLY A 62 4.36 -0.66 -17.26
CA GLY A 62 3.59 0.43 -16.64
C GLY A 62 3.96 1.76 -17.25
#